data_AF-A0A9X2I9D8-F1
#
_entry.id   AF-A0A9X2I9D8-F1
#
_cell.length_a   1.000
_cell.length_b   1.000
_cell.length_c   1.000
_cell.angle_alpha   90.00
_cell.angle_beta   90.00
_cell.angle_gamma   90.00
#
_symmetry.space_group_name_H-M   'P 1'
#
loop_
_entity.id
_entity.type
_entity.pdbx_description
1 polymer ?
#
loop_
_entity_poly.entity_id
_entity_poly.type
_entity_poly.pdbx_seq_one_letter_code
_entity_poly.pdbx_strand_id
1 'polypeptide(L)'
;MLKRTYDIKNGELKQAIEKSGLELREFATMSLEKMNVKSKKKRIRQKALKRAFTQNEVAKEILLMVQGGQKESKQEEQAVQSVVKTESHVSVRGLPVTFLLKLGKKYLKDEDVVRFYYNAEKEEFYKNKKLLEQVIENSSTNLDSNELSAYQSDVKAELEKRAKK
;
A
#
# COMPACT_ATOMS: atom_id res chain seq x y z
N MET A 1 15.88 21.79 -19.94
CA MET A 1 16.51 20.56 -19.38
C MET A 1 15.56 19.93 -18.37
N LEU A 2 14.98 18.76 -18.69
CA LEU A 2 14.09 18.03 -17.78
C LEU A 2 14.90 17.43 -16.62
N LYS A 3 14.66 17.90 -15.40
CA LYS A 3 15.23 17.32 -14.17
C LYS A 3 14.61 15.94 -13.94
N ARG A 4 15.44 14.91 -13.83
CA ARG A 4 15.02 13.53 -13.56
C ARG A 4 14.43 13.46 -12.14
N THR A 5 13.14 13.18 -12.01
CA THR A 5 12.42 13.06 -10.72
C THR A 5 12.65 11.69 -10.06
N TYR A 6 13.90 11.28 -9.88
CA TYR A 6 14.27 10.12 -9.07
C TYR A 6 15.08 10.54 -7.84
N ASP A 7 14.75 11.69 -7.23
CA ASP A 7 15.17 11.98 -5.86
C ASP A 7 14.20 11.30 -4.90
N ILE A 8 14.25 9.97 -4.89
CA ILE A 8 13.82 9.21 -3.73
C ILE A 8 14.75 9.65 -2.60
N LYS A 9 14.18 10.09 -1.48
CA LYS A 9 14.83 10.55 -0.25
C LYS A 9 15.84 9.51 0.29
N ASN A 10 16.99 9.37 -0.34
CA ASN A 10 18.08 8.49 0.10
C ASN A 10 18.75 9.03 1.37
N GLY A 11 18.55 10.32 1.69
CA GLY A 11 19.11 10.98 2.87
C GLY A 11 18.51 10.50 4.19
N GLU A 12 17.19 10.33 4.27
CA GLU A 12 16.51 9.85 5.49
C GLU A 12 16.93 8.41 5.82
N LEU A 13 17.17 7.59 4.79
CA LEU A 13 17.56 6.19 4.93
C LEU A 13 19.02 6.03 5.36
N LYS A 14 19.91 6.89 4.83
CA LYS A 14 21.30 6.95 5.27
C LYS A 14 21.40 7.42 6.73
N GLN A 15 20.63 8.44 7.09
CA GLN A 15 20.57 8.94 8.47
C GLN A 15 19.98 7.93 9.46
N ALA A 16 18.98 7.14 9.06
CA ALA A 16 18.39 6.11 9.91
C ALA A 16 19.35 4.94 10.19
N ILE A 17 20.18 4.57 9.21
CA ILE A 17 21.20 3.52 9.34
C ILE A 17 22.41 4.03 10.14
N GLU A 18 22.85 5.26 9.88
CA GLU A 18 23.93 5.91 10.67
C GLU A 18 23.53 6.09 12.15
N LYS A 19 22.26 6.41 12.43
CA LYS A 19 21.74 6.54 13.81
C LYS A 19 21.58 5.22 14.56
N SER A 20 21.44 4.08 13.86
CA SER A 20 21.29 2.77 14.50
C SER A 20 22.62 2.07 14.79
N GLY A 21 23.75 2.67 14.39
CA GLY A 21 25.09 2.13 14.64
C GLY A 21 25.41 0.84 13.87
N LEU A 22 24.53 0.40 12.97
CA LEU A 22 24.71 -0.77 12.11
C LEU A 22 25.38 -0.39 10.80
N GLU A 23 26.26 -1.25 10.31
CA GLU A 23 26.69 -1.12 8.92
C GLU A 23 25.54 -1.44 7.96
N LEU A 24 25.48 -0.71 6.83
CA LEU A 24 24.48 -0.92 5.76
C LEU A 24 24.42 -2.39 5.28
N ARG A 25 25.54 -3.10 5.44
CA ARG A 25 25.72 -4.51 5.11
C ARG A 25 24.99 -5.44 6.08
N GLU A 26 25.04 -5.14 7.37
CA GLU A 26 24.41 -5.94 8.44
C GLU A 26 22.89 -5.76 8.45
N PHE A 27 22.43 -4.54 8.19
CA PHE A 27 20.99 -4.28 8.02
C PHE A 27 20.42 -5.08 6.83
N ALA A 28 21.16 -5.16 5.73
CA ALA A 28 20.74 -5.89 4.55
C ALA A 28 20.70 -7.42 4.77
N THR A 29 21.64 -7.98 5.55
CA THR A 29 21.61 -9.41 5.89
C THR A 29 20.45 -9.74 6.81
N MET A 30 20.25 -8.96 7.88
CA MET A 30 19.12 -9.11 8.82
C MET A 30 17.76 -9.01 8.10
N SER A 31 17.64 -8.06 7.16
CA SER A 31 16.44 -7.90 6.34
C SER A 31 16.17 -9.10 5.43
N LEU A 32 17.21 -9.67 4.82
CA LEU A 32 17.07 -10.84 3.95
C LEU A 32 16.74 -12.12 4.73
N GLU A 33 17.30 -12.26 5.94
CA GLU A 33 17.04 -13.38 6.84
C GLU A 33 15.60 -13.35 7.36
N LYS A 34 15.11 -12.20 7.83
CA LYS A 34 13.70 -12.05 8.24
C LYS A 34 12.71 -12.36 7.12
N MET A 35 13.04 -12.01 5.88
CA MET A 35 12.22 -12.32 4.70
C MET A 35 12.42 -13.76 4.18
N ASN A 36 13.23 -14.59 4.85
CA ASN A 36 13.54 -15.97 4.49
C ASN A 36 14.05 -16.13 3.03
N VAL A 37 14.82 -15.15 2.54
CA VAL A 37 15.31 -15.12 1.15
C VAL A 37 16.63 -15.87 1.06
N LYS A 38 16.56 -17.17 0.75
CA LYS A 38 17.74 -18.04 0.58
C LYS A 38 18.50 -17.83 -0.75
N SER A 39 17.96 -17.03 -1.67
CA SER A 39 18.53 -16.86 -3.01
C SER A 39 19.76 -15.97 -3.03
N LYS A 40 20.83 -16.42 -3.71
CA LYS A 40 22.05 -15.62 -3.95
C LYS A 40 21.94 -14.62 -5.11
N LYS A 41 20.87 -14.70 -5.92
CA LYS A 41 20.70 -13.85 -7.12
C LYS A 41 20.48 -12.38 -6.73
N LYS A 42 21.36 -11.48 -7.20
CA LYS A 42 21.33 -10.01 -6.92
C LYS A 42 19.95 -9.40 -7.14
N ARG A 43 19.29 -9.71 -8.25
CA ARG A 43 17.96 -9.17 -8.61
C ARG A 43 16.87 -9.56 -7.59
N ILE A 44 16.94 -10.78 -7.05
CA ILE A 44 15.97 -11.28 -6.06
C ILE A 44 16.19 -10.59 -4.72
N ARG A 45 17.45 -10.47 -4.28
CA ARG A 45 17.82 -9.76 -3.05
C ARG A 45 17.40 -8.29 -3.06
N GLN A 46 17.66 -7.59 -4.17
CA GLN A 46 17.24 -6.18 -4.32
C GLN A 46 15.72 -6.02 -4.32
N LYS A 47 14.99 -6.96 -4.92
CA LYS A 47 13.52 -6.94 -4.92
C LYS A 47 12.97 -7.19 -3.51
N ALA A 48 13.57 -8.10 -2.75
CA ALA A 48 13.20 -8.38 -1.37
C ALA A 48 13.50 -7.19 -0.45
N LEU A 49 14.71 -6.64 -0.50
CA LEU A 49 15.09 -5.45 0.28
C LEU A 49 14.15 -4.28 0.00
N LYS A 50 13.86 -3.98 -1.28
CA LYS A 50 12.90 -2.92 -1.63
C LYS A 50 11.52 -3.15 -1.02
N ARG A 51 11.06 -4.41 -0.92
CA ARG A 51 9.79 -4.75 -0.26
C ARG A 51 9.87 -4.55 1.25
N ALA A 52 10.96 -4.99 1.88
CA ALA A 52 11.23 -4.76 3.31
C ALA A 52 11.25 -3.26 3.67
N PHE A 53 11.79 -2.41 2.79
CA PHE A 53 11.79 -0.96 3.00
C PHE A 53 10.42 -0.31 2.80
N THR A 54 9.58 -0.83 1.88
CA THR A 54 8.22 -0.30 1.68
C THR A 54 7.25 -0.72 2.78
N GLN A 55 7.50 -1.86 3.42
CA GLN A 55 6.75 -2.35 4.55
C GLN A 55 7.43 -1.84 5.83
N ASN A 56 7.10 -0.61 6.24
CA ASN A 56 7.71 0.09 7.39
C ASN A 56 7.75 -0.73 8.70
N GLU A 57 6.94 -1.78 8.81
CA GLU A 57 6.90 -2.73 9.93
C GLU A 57 8.21 -3.54 10.05
N VAL A 58 8.78 -4.01 8.93
CA VAL A 58 10.01 -4.83 8.96
C VAL A 58 11.23 -3.98 9.32
N ALA A 59 11.29 -2.74 8.81
CA ALA A 59 12.35 -1.80 9.15
C ALA A 59 12.28 -1.39 10.63
N LYS A 60 11.08 -1.12 11.16
CA LYS A 60 10.88 -0.83 12.60
C LYS A 60 11.26 -2.01 13.48
N GLU A 61 10.90 -3.22 13.10
CA GLU A 61 11.17 -4.43 13.89
C GLU A 61 12.66 -4.83 13.86
N ILE A 62 13.38 -4.55 12.76
CA ILE A 62 14.85 -4.70 12.71
C ILE A 62 15.52 -3.63 13.56
N LEU A 63 15.04 -2.39 13.52
CA LEU A 63 15.53 -1.31 14.38
C LEU A 63 15.31 -1.64 15.86
N LEU A 64 14.15 -2.23 16.20
CA LEU A 64 13.80 -2.66 17.56
C LEU A 64 14.71 -3.82 18.04
N MET A 65 15.04 -4.77 17.17
CA MET A 65 15.97 -5.86 17.49
C MET A 65 17.40 -5.38 17.73
N VAL A 66 17.81 -4.29 17.07
CA VAL A 66 19.17 -3.74 17.15
C VAL A 66 19.32 -2.80 18.36
N GLN A 67 18.28 -2.04 18.67
CA GLN A 67 18.24 -1.22 19.90
C GLN A 67 17.91 -2.06 21.14
N GLY A 68 17.33 -3.25 20.97
CA GLY A 68 16.83 -4.14 22.02
C GLY A 68 17.86 -5.04 22.69
N GLY A 69 19.09 -4.57 22.87
CA GLY A 69 20.01 -5.14 23.86
C GLY A 69 19.62 -4.82 25.30
N GLN A 70 18.65 -3.93 25.55
CA GLN A 70 18.15 -3.64 26.89
C GLN A 70 16.66 -3.28 26.91
N LYS A 71 15.98 -3.95 27.85
CA LYS A 71 14.71 -3.64 28.52
C LYS A 71 13.42 -4.23 27.93
N GLU A 72 12.90 -5.16 28.74
CA GLU A 72 11.54 -5.65 28.78
C GLU A 72 10.50 -4.54 28.97
N SER A 73 9.28 -4.88 28.55
CA SER A 73 7.98 -4.34 28.97
C SER A 73 7.64 -2.91 28.55
N LYS A 74 6.59 -2.79 27.71
CA LYS A 74 5.29 -2.23 28.11
C LYS A 74 4.27 -2.38 26.98
N GLN A 75 3.16 -3.02 27.34
CA GLN A 75 1.88 -2.89 26.64
C GLN A 75 1.49 -1.41 26.60
N GLU A 76 1.07 -0.91 25.44
CA GLU A 76 0.03 0.11 25.35
C GLU A 76 -0.94 -0.31 24.25
N GLU A 77 -2.04 -0.89 24.69
CA GLU A 77 -3.31 -0.91 23.96
C GLU A 77 -3.75 0.53 23.75
N GLN A 78 -3.81 1.00 22.50
CA GLN A 78 -4.68 2.11 22.15
C GLN A 78 -5.40 1.87 20.82
N ALA A 79 -6.69 1.56 21.00
CA ALA A 79 -7.80 1.98 20.16
C ALA A 79 -7.74 1.58 18.68
N VAL A 80 -7.94 0.28 18.44
CA VAL A 80 -8.68 -0.12 17.23
C VAL A 80 -10.12 0.36 17.44
N GLN A 81 -10.39 1.60 17.01
CA GLN A 81 -11.75 2.08 16.86
C GLN A 81 -12.51 1.09 15.99
N SER A 82 -13.49 0.47 16.62
CA SER A 82 -14.62 -0.20 16.01
C SER A 82 -15.15 0.61 14.83
N VAL A 83 -14.88 0.15 13.61
CA VAL A 83 -15.82 0.36 12.52
C VAL A 83 -16.55 -0.96 12.36
N VAL A 84 -17.76 -0.95 12.91
CA VAL A 84 -18.86 -1.87 12.70
C VAL A 84 -18.64 -2.69 11.43
N LYS A 85 -18.47 -4.01 11.59
CA LYS A 85 -18.73 -4.98 10.53
C LYS A 85 -20.22 -4.87 10.17
N THR A 86 -20.56 -3.93 9.30
CA THR A 86 -21.73 -4.08 8.44
C THR A 86 -21.33 -5.08 7.38
N GLU A 87 -21.90 -6.28 7.47
CA GLU A 87 -21.50 -7.52 6.79
C GLU A 87 -21.66 -7.53 5.25
N SER A 88 -21.55 -6.37 4.58
CA SER A 88 -21.70 -6.31 3.11
C SER A 88 -20.80 -5.30 2.40
N HIS A 89 -19.89 -4.58 3.08
CA HIS A 89 -19.03 -3.63 2.37
C HIS A 89 -17.70 -4.26 1.93
N VAL A 90 -17.55 -4.49 0.63
CA VAL A 90 -16.30 -5.00 0.04
C VAL A 90 -15.35 -3.81 -0.20
N SER A 91 -14.17 -3.82 0.43
CA SER A 91 -13.17 -2.75 0.23
C SER A 91 -12.46 -2.91 -1.11
N VAL A 92 -12.24 -1.78 -1.79
CA VAL A 92 -11.51 -1.70 -3.06
C VAL A 92 -10.05 -1.26 -2.87
N ARG A 93 -9.60 -1.08 -1.63
CA ARG A 93 -8.23 -0.65 -1.30
C ARG A 93 -7.21 -1.67 -1.80
N GLY A 94 -6.14 -1.18 -2.44
CA GLY A 94 -5.07 -2.05 -2.95
C GLY A 94 -5.38 -2.74 -4.28
N LEU A 95 -6.57 -2.52 -4.86
CA LEU A 95 -6.87 -2.92 -6.23
C LEU A 95 -6.08 -2.07 -7.24
N PRO A 96 -5.79 -2.63 -8.44
CA PRO A 96 -5.06 -1.89 -9.46
C PRO A 96 -5.92 -0.75 -10.01
N VAL A 97 -5.29 0.39 -10.30
CA VAL A 97 -5.95 1.59 -10.85
C VAL A 97 -6.78 1.26 -12.09
N THR A 98 -6.28 0.38 -12.94
CA THR A 98 -6.99 -0.05 -14.15
C THR A 98 -8.33 -0.74 -13.84
N PHE A 99 -8.41 -1.49 -12.75
CA PHE A 99 -9.65 -2.11 -12.30
C PHE A 99 -10.58 -1.09 -11.65
N LEU A 100 -10.05 -0.21 -10.80
CA LEU A 100 -10.81 0.89 -10.20
C LEU A 100 -11.48 1.77 -11.26
N LEU A 101 -10.75 2.13 -12.33
CA LEU A 101 -11.31 2.89 -13.44
C LEU A 101 -12.35 2.11 -14.25
N LYS A 102 -12.20 0.79 -14.38
CA LYS A 102 -13.22 -0.06 -15.02
C LYS A 102 -14.50 -0.10 -14.19
N LEU A 103 -14.38 -0.29 -12.87
CA LEU A 103 -15.52 -0.26 -11.95
C LEU A 103 -16.21 1.11 -11.98
N GLY A 104 -15.43 2.19 -11.85
CA GLY A 104 -15.95 3.55 -11.93
C GLY A 104 -16.70 3.80 -13.23
N LYS A 105 -16.15 3.41 -14.39
CA LYS A 105 -16.84 3.57 -15.68
C LYS A 105 -18.09 2.70 -15.83
N LYS A 106 -18.21 1.60 -15.09
CA LYS A 106 -19.34 0.69 -15.16
C LYS A 106 -20.50 1.17 -14.29
N TYR A 107 -20.20 1.60 -13.06
CA TYR A 107 -21.20 1.90 -12.03
C TYR A 107 -21.28 3.38 -11.62
N LEU A 108 -20.18 4.14 -11.78
CA LEU A 108 -20.02 5.51 -11.25
C LEU A 108 -19.52 6.46 -12.36
N LYS A 109 -20.28 6.54 -13.45
CA LYS A 109 -19.89 7.30 -14.66
C LYS A 109 -19.87 8.80 -14.43
N ASP A 110 -20.69 9.28 -13.51
CA ASP A 110 -20.91 10.70 -13.24
C ASP A 110 -19.84 11.29 -12.30
N GLU A 111 -19.01 10.44 -11.71
CA GLU A 111 -17.94 10.87 -10.81
C GLU A 111 -16.78 11.52 -11.58
N ASP A 112 -16.51 12.79 -11.26
CA ASP A 112 -15.45 13.59 -11.86
C ASP A 112 -14.06 12.95 -11.70
N VAL A 113 -13.83 12.24 -10.59
CA VAL A 113 -12.57 11.53 -10.34
C VAL A 113 -12.32 10.41 -11.35
N VAL A 114 -13.38 9.75 -11.82
CA VAL A 114 -13.30 8.69 -12.83
C VAL A 114 -13.09 9.31 -14.22
N ARG A 115 -13.83 10.39 -14.52
CA ARG A 115 -13.79 11.08 -15.82
C ARG A 115 -12.47 11.79 -16.07
N PHE A 116 -11.93 12.46 -15.07
CA PHE A 116 -10.75 13.32 -15.17
C PHE A 116 -9.48 12.69 -14.62
N TYR A 117 -9.49 11.37 -14.35
CA TYR A 117 -8.33 10.68 -13.79
C TYR A 117 -7.02 10.90 -14.57
N TYR A 118 -7.09 11.08 -15.89
CA TYR A 118 -5.92 11.36 -16.73
C TYR A 118 -5.89 12.80 -17.28
N ASN A 119 -6.78 13.68 -16.83
CA ASN A 119 -6.79 15.06 -17.26
C ASN A 119 -5.76 15.87 -16.46
N ALA A 120 -4.70 16.34 -17.13
CA ALA A 120 -3.63 17.11 -16.51
C ALA A 120 -4.07 18.54 -16.12
N GLU A 121 -5.12 19.08 -16.76
CA GLU A 121 -5.66 20.41 -16.44
C GLU A 121 -6.39 20.44 -15.10
N LYS A 122 -6.88 19.27 -14.65
CA LYS A 122 -7.50 19.11 -13.34
C LYS A 122 -6.56 18.37 -12.40
N GLU A 123 -5.62 19.12 -11.82
CA GLU A 123 -4.55 18.59 -10.97
C GLU A 123 -5.06 17.76 -9.79
N GLU A 124 -6.22 18.12 -9.22
CA GLU A 124 -6.85 17.41 -8.10
C GLU A 124 -7.15 15.93 -8.42
N PHE A 125 -7.57 15.66 -9.66
CA PHE A 125 -7.96 14.33 -10.13
C PHE A 125 -6.84 13.61 -10.89
N TYR A 126 -5.80 14.34 -11.33
CA TYR A 126 -4.76 13.79 -12.18
C TYR A 126 -3.96 12.68 -11.49
N LYS A 127 -4.17 11.44 -11.95
CA LYS A 127 -3.52 10.21 -11.46
C LYS A 127 -3.63 10.01 -9.95
N ASN A 128 -4.64 10.61 -9.31
CA ASN A 128 -4.81 10.54 -7.87
C ASN A 128 -5.52 9.24 -7.47
N LYS A 129 -4.75 8.17 -7.22
CA LYS A 129 -5.29 6.86 -6.83
C LYS A 129 -6.05 6.89 -5.51
N LYS A 130 -5.56 7.64 -4.52
CA LYS A 130 -6.17 7.68 -3.18
C LYS A 130 -7.58 8.27 -3.25
N LEU A 131 -7.71 9.38 -3.99
CA LEU A 131 -9.00 10.01 -4.22
C LEU A 131 -9.96 9.09 -4.99
N LEU A 132 -9.45 8.38 -6.01
CA LEU A 132 -10.26 7.39 -6.75
C LEU A 132 -10.77 6.25 -5.87
N GLU A 133 -9.93 5.72 -4.97
CA GLU A 133 -10.35 4.68 -4.01
C GLU A 133 -11.43 5.21 -3.06
N GLN A 134 -11.23 6.41 -2.49
CA GLN A 134 -12.18 7.01 -1.56
C GLN A 134 -13.54 7.30 -2.21
N VAL A 135 -13.54 7.88 -3.41
CA VAL A 135 -14.78 8.18 -4.13
C VAL A 135 -15.50 6.90 -4.55
N ILE A 136 -14.78 5.87 -5.00
CA ILE A 136 -15.43 4.59 -5.34
C ILE A 136 -16.02 3.93 -4.07
N GLU A 137 -15.32 3.94 -2.93
CA GLU A 137 -15.86 3.39 -1.69
C GLU A 137 -17.11 4.15 -1.24
N ASN A 138 -17.07 5.48 -1.23
CA ASN A 138 -18.18 6.32 -0.78
C ASN A 138 -19.36 6.30 -1.75
N SER A 139 -19.13 6.47 -3.05
CA SER A 139 -20.22 6.55 -4.02
C SER A 139 -20.86 5.18 -4.27
N SER A 140 -20.17 4.07 -3.94
CA SER A 140 -20.76 2.73 -4.03
C SER A 140 -21.95 2.53 -3.09
N THR A 141 -22.06 3.26 -1.98
CA THR A 141 -23.23 3.16 -1.07
C THR A 141 -24.49 3.78 -1.66
N ASN A 142 -24.36 4.63 -2.69
CA ASN A 142 -25.47 5.32 -3.33
C ASN A 142 -26.03 4.58 -4.55
N LEU A 143 -25.44 3.41 -4.89
CA LEU A 143 -25.90 2.58 -6.00
C LEU A 143 -27.24 1.90 -5.69
N ASP A 144 -28.02 1.64 -6.73
CA ASP A 144 -29.24 0.85 -6.60
C ASP A 144 -28.93 -0.59 -6.15
N SER A 145 -29.87 -1.25 -5.47
CA SER A 145 -29.66 -2.56 -4.85
C SER A 145 -29.13 -3.62 -5.83
N ASN A 146 -29.62 -3.59 -7.08
CA ASN A 146 -29.17 -4.50 -8.12
C ASN A 146 -27.73 -4.21 -8.58
N GLU A 147 -27.40 -2.94 -8.74
CA GLU A 147 -26.07 -2.49 -9.16
C GLU A 147 -25.04 -2.70 -8.05
N LEU A 148 -25.42 -2.47 -6.80
CA LEU A 148 -24.61 -2.72 -5.61
C LEU A 148 -24.20 -4.20 -5.53
N SER A 149 -25.16 -5.12 -5.72
CA SER A 149 -24.90 -6.56 -5.72
C SER A 149 -23.92 -6.95 -6.84
N ALA A 150 -24.15 -6.42 -8.06
CA ALA A 150 -23.25 -6.64 -9.19
C ALA A 150 -21.84 -6.09 -8.91
N TYR A 151 -21.73 -4.87 -8.38
CA TYR A 151 -20.47 -4.25 -7.98
C TYR A 151 -19.72 -5.12 -6.96
N GLN A 152 -20.39 -5.57 -5.90
CA GLN A 152 -19.78 -6.41 -4.86
C GLN A 152 -19.27 -7.74 -5.43
N SER A 153 -20.02 -8.36 -6.35
CA SER A 153 -19.61 -9.60 -7.00
C SER A 153 -18.36 -9.41 -7.88
N ASP A 154 -18.30 -8.33 -8.66
CA ASP A 154 -17.13 -8.00 -9.49
C ASP A 154 -15.89 -7.76 -8.62
N VAL A 155 -16.02 -7.03 -7.51
CA VAL A 155 -14.91 -6.76 -6.59
C VAL A 155 -14.42 -8.05 -5.93
N LYS A 156 -15.33 -8.90 -5.43
CA LYS A 156 -14.99 -10.20 -4.84
C LYS A 156 -14.27 -11.10 -5.84
N ALA A 157 -14.77 -11.19 -7.08
CA ALA A 157 -14.16 -11.99 -8.12
C ALA A 157 -12.72 -11.55 -8.43
N GLU A 158 -12.45 -10.23 -8.43
CA GLU A 158 -11.09 -9.72 -8.64
C GLU A 158 -10.17 -10.00 -7.44
N LEU A 159 -10.68 -9.91 -6.21
CA LEU A 159 -9.92 -10.27 -5.02
C LEU A 159 -9.56 -11.76 -5.01
N GLU A 160 -10.50 -12.65 -5.35
CA GLU A 160 -10.25 -14.09 -5.45
C GLU A 160 -9.23 -14.45 -6.54
N LYS A 161 -9.32 -13.82 -7.71
CA LYS A 161 -8.33 -14.01 -8.79
C LYS A 161 -6.91 -13.67 -8.35
N ARG A 162 -6.77 -12.68 -7.46
CA ARG A 162 -5.47 -12.24 -6.92
C ARG A 162 -5.01 -13.11 -5.76
N ALA A 163 -5.92 -13.64 -4.94
CA ALA A 163 -5.60 -14.59 -3.88
C ALA A 163 -5.09 -15.93 -4.42
N LYS A 164 -5.55 -16.35 -5.61
CA LYS A 164 -5.10 -17.58 -6.30
C LYS A 164 -3.74 -17.45 -7.00
N LYS A 165 -3.12 -16.27 -7.01
CA LYS A 165 -1.89 -15.96 -7.77
C LYS A 165 -0.67 -15.83 -6.85
#